data_AF-A0A497SW72-F1
#
_entry.id   AF-A0A497SW72-F1
#
_cell.length_a   1.000
_cell.length_b   1.000
_cell.length_c   1.000
_cell.angle_alpha   90.00
_cell.angle_beta   90.00
_cell.angle_gamma   90.00
#
_symmetry.space_group_name_H-M   'P 1'
#
loop_
_entity.id
_entity.type
_entity.pdbx_description
1 polymer ?
#
loop_
_entity_poly.entity_id
_entity_poly.type
_entity_poly.pdbx_seq_one_letter_code
_entity_poly.pdbx_strand_id
1 'polypeptide(L)'
;MEKKAEKASIVMHTIAGIAMGYASIFVGNNRLAVCYGIALLFIVGYILQATIGRKGLNWWVSNGMLAYLLIWFASWIFFYNIKVV
;
A
#
# COMPACT_ATOMS: atom_id res chain seq x y z
N MET A 1 13.08 11.17 16.47
CA MET A 1 11.74 10.55 16.33
C MET A 1 11.30 10.44 14.88
N GLU A 2 11.61 11.42 14.02
CA GLU A 2 11.21 11.41 12.60
C GLU A 2 11.68 10.19 11.81
N LYS A 3 12.97 9.81 11.91
CA LYS A 3 13.50 8.61 11.23
C LYS A 3 12.75 7.31 11.59
N LYS A 4 12.23 7.19 12.82
CA LYS A 4 11.45 6.01 13.23
C LYS A 4 10.06 6.03 12.57
N ALA A 5 9.43 7.20 12.48
CA ALA A 5 8.15 7.39 11.82
C ALA A 5 8.23 7.13 10.31
N GLU A 6 9.29 7.58 9.64
CA GLU A 6 9.51 7.35 8.20
C GLU A 6 9.65 5.85 7.91
N LYS A 7 10.49 5.15 8.70
CA LYS A 7 10.63 3.70 8.61
C LYS A 7 9.29 2.99 8.85
N ALA A 8 8.53 3.42 9.85
CA ALA A 8 7.20 2.86 10.10
C ALA A 8 6.25 3.09 8.91
N SER A 9 6.30 4.26 8.28
CA SER A 9 5.53 4.55 7.07
C SER A 9 5.85 3.60 5.94
N ILE A 10 7.14 3.45 5.61
CA ILE A 10 7.61 2.56 4.54
C ILE A 10 7.20 1.11 4.82
N VAL A 11 7.40 0.63 6.06
CA VAL A 11 7.08 -0.75 6.44
C VAL A 11 5.58 -1.02 6.33
N MET A 12 4.74 -0.15 6.89
CA MET A 12 3.28 -0.31 6.84
C MET A 12 2.75 -0.29 5.41
N HIS A 13 3.26 0.62 4.57
CA HIS A 13 2.89 0.71 3.16
C HIS A 13 3.37 -0.51 2.36
N THR A 14 4.58 -1.01 2.64
CA THR A 14 5.08 -2.26 2.02
C THR A 14 4.19 -3.44 2.37
N ILE A 15 3.89 -3.66 3.65
CA ILE A 15 3.02 -4.76 4.11
C ILE A 15 1.63 -4.66 3.46
N ALA A 16 1.05 -3.46 3.48
CA ALA A 16 -0.25 -3.23 2.85
C ALA A 16 -0.22 -3.45 1.32
N GLY A 17 0.88 -3.08 0.65
CA GLY A 17 1.07 -3.30 -0.77
C GLY A 17 1.08 -4.80 -1.12
N ILE A 18 1.82 -5.62 -0.36
CA ILE A 18 1.85 -7.08 -0.54
C ILE A 18 0.46 -7.68 -0.33
N ALA A 19 -0.21 -7.31 0.77
CA ALA A 19 -1.54 -7.80 1.08
C ALA A 19 -2.56 -7.43 -0.01
N MET A 20 -2.50 -6.20 -0.54
CA MET A 20 -3.35 -5.76 -1.63
C MET A 20 -3.04 -6.48 -2.94
N GLY A 21 -1.77 -6.73 -3.25
CA GLY A 21 -1.39 -7.45 -4.45
C GLY A 21 -1.95 -8.87 -4.45
N TYR A 22 -1.90 -9.54 -3.31
CA TYR A 22 -2.58 -10.82 -3.12
C TYR A 22 -4.10 -10.68 -3.26
N ALA A 23 -4.73 -9.73 -2.57
CA ALA A 23 -6.18 -9.52 -2.64
C ALA A 23 -6.69 -9.21 -4.07
N SER A 24 -5.86 -8.52 -4.87
CA SER A 24 -6.20 -8.09 -6.23
C SER A 24 -6.48 -9.26 -7.18
N ILE A 25 -5.92 -10.45 -6.93
CA ILE A 25 -6.16 -11.65 -7.77
C ILE A 25 -7.58 -12.23 -7.60
N PHE A 26 -8.32 -11.82 -6.56
CA PHE A 26 -9.66 -12.32 -6.25
C PHE A 26 -10.79 -11.38 -6.70
N VAL A 27 -10.47 -10.13 -7.04
CA VAL A 27 -11.49 -9.12 -7.39
C VAL A 27 -12.17 -9.41 -8.75
N GLY A 28 -11.52 -10.18 -9.63
CA GLY A 28 -12.07 -10.59 -10.93
C GLY A 28 -12.22 -9.46 -11.98
N ASN A 29 -12.22 -8.20 -11.54
CA ASN A 29 -12.29 -7.01 -12.38
C ASN A 29 -11.09 -6.09 -12.09
N ASN A 30 -10.23 -5.90 -13.08
CA ASN A 30 -9.00 -5.10 -12.95
C ASN A 30 -9.27 -3.65 -12.56
N ARG A 31 -10.36 -3.03 -13.04
CA ARG A 31 -10.71 -1.64 -12.69
C ARG A 31 -11.07 -1.54 -11.21
N LEU A 32 -11.86 -2.49 -10.70
CA LEU A 32 -12.21 -2.54 -9.28
C LEU A 32 -10.99 -2.83 -8.41
N ALA A 33 -10.10 -3.71 -8.84
CA ALA A 33 -8.85 -4.00 -8.12
C ALA A 33 -7.99 -2.73 -7.98
N VAL A 34 -7.87 -1.93 -9.05
CA VAL A 34 -7.17 -0.64 -9.00
C VAL A 34 -7.86 0.33 -8.03
N CYS A 35 -9.19 0.46 -8.09
CA CYS A 35 -9.94 1.31 -7.16
C CYS A 35 -9.71 0.90 -5.70
N TYR A 36 -9.76 -0.40 -5.40
CA TYR A 36 -9.53 -0.91 -4.04
C TYR A 36 -8.09 -0.69 -3.56
N GLY A 37 -7.08 -0.85 -4.42
CA GLY A 37 -5.70 -0.59 -4.01
C GLY A 37 -5.41 0.89 -3.78
N ILE A 38 -5.97 1.78 -4.59
CA ILE A 38 -5.90 3.22 -4.31
C ILE A 38 -6.63 3.54 -3.00
N ALA A 39 -7.83 2.98 -2.78
CA ALA A 39 -8.55 3.18 -1.53
C ALA A 39 -7.75 2.70 -0.31
N LEU A 40 -7.13 1.52 -0.39
CA LEU A 40 -6.32 0.97 0.69
C LEU A 40 -5.07 1.83 0.98
N LEU A 41 -4.41 2.36 -0.04
CA LEU A 41 -3.30 3.31 0.12
C LEU A 41 -3.72 4.50 1.00
N PHE A 42 -4.85 5.14 0.68
CA PHE A 42 -5.36 6.26 1.48
C PHE A 42 -5.75 5.83 2.90
N ILE A 43 -6.42 4.68 3.05
CA ILE A 43 -6.80 4.13 4.37
C ILE A 43 -5.55 3.94 5.25
N VAL A 44 -4.50 3.29 4.73
CA VAL A 44 -3.25 3.07 5.46
C VAL A 44 -2.55 4.38 5.77
N GLY A 45 -2.50 5.31 4.82
CA GLY A 45 -1.95 6.65 5.01
C GLY A 45 -2.62 7.42 6.15
N TYR A 46 -3.96 7.43 6.18
CA TYR A 46 -4.73 8.11 7.23
C TYR A 46 -4.64 7.41 8.59
N ILE A 47 -4.63 6.07 8.64
CA ILE A 47 -4.41 5.31 9.89
C ILE A 47 -3.02 5.64 10.46
N LEU A 48 -2.01 5.69 9.60
CA LEU A 48 -0.64 5.99 10.00
C LEU A 48 -0.50 7.44 10.51
N GLN A 49 -1.17 8.38 9.85
CA GLN A 49 -1.25 9.77 10.28
C GLN A 49 -1.93 9.90 11.65
N ALA A 50 -2.99 9.15 11.91
CA ALA A 50 -3.67 9.14 13.21
C ALA A 50 -2.80 8.54 14.33
N THR A 51 -2.00 7.52 14.02
CA THR A 51 -1.18 6.80 15.02
C THR A 51 0.14 7.47 15.36
N ILE A 52 0.80 8.12 14.39
CA ILE A 52 2.13 8.73 14.59
C ILE A 52 2.05 10.20 15.05
N GLY A 53 0.84 10.78 15.10
CA GLY A 53 0.60 12.18 15.45
C GLY A 53 0.58 13.08 14.21
N ARG A 54 0.08 14.33 14.35
CA ARG A 54 -0.34 15.32 13.32
C ARG A 54 0.66 15.62 12.18
N LYS A 55 1.10 14.61 11.44
CA LYS A 55 1.85 14.73 10.20
C LYS A 55 0.84 14.84 9.06
N GLY A 56 0.96 15.85 8.20
CA GLY A 56 0.00 16.06 7.11
C GLY A 56 0.05 14.97 6.05
N LEU A 57 -0.91 14.99 5.11
CA LEU A 57 -1.00 14.05 3.99
C LEU A 57 0.31 13.95 3.21
N ASN A 58 0.95 15.08 2.96
CA ASN A 58 2.24 15.16 2.26
C ASN A 58 3.33 14.29 2.89
N TRP A 59 3.27 14.04 4.20
CA TRP A 59 4.30 13.27 4.89
C TRP A 59 4.24 11.78 4.54
N TRP A 60 3.09 11.12 4.64
CA TRP A 60 3.02 9.69 4.32
C TRP A 60 3.04 9.47 2.80
N VAL A 61 2.58 10.43 2.00
CA VAL A 61 2.70 10.40 0.54
C VAL A 61 4.18 10.39 0.12
N SER A 62 5.01 11.27 0.69
CA SER A 62 6.43 11.36 0.34
C SER A 62 7.27 10.18 0.86
N ASN A 63 6.84 9.52 1.94
CA ASN A 63 7.60 8.43 2.56
C ASN A 63 7.13 7.01 2.17
N GLY A 64 5.82 6.81 1.98
CA GLY A 64 5.22 5.48 1.88
C GLY A 64 4.52 5.17 0.55
N MET A 65 4.02 6.18 -0.17
CA MET A 65 3.22 5.95 -1.37
C MET A 65 3.99 5.21 -2.47
N LEU A 66 5.22 5.64 -2.77
CA LEU A 66 6.01 5.00 -3.82
C LEU A 66 6.33 3.54 -3.48
N ALA A 67 6.70 3.27 -2.22
CA ALA A 67 6.94 1.92 -1.73
C ALA A 67 5.69 1.06 -1.85
N TYR A 68 4.52 1.57 -1.44
CA TYR A 68 3.25 0.89 -1.59
C TYR A 68 2.97 0.51 -3.05
N LEU A 69 3.02 1.48 -3.96
CA LEU A 69 2.65 1.27 -5.36
C LEU A 69 3.56 0.25 -6.04
N LEU A 70 4.89 0.39 -5.87
CA LEU A 70 5.85 -0.53 -6.47
C LEU A 70 5.65 -1.96 -5.96
N ILE A 71 5.51 -2.12 -4.64
CA ILE A 71 5.32 -3.42 -4.01
C ILE A 71 3.96 -4.02 -4.36
N TRP A 72 2.91 -3.21 -4.40
CA TRP A 72 1.57 -3.64 -4.79
C TRP A 72 1.55 -4.17 -6.23
N PHE A 73 2.05 -3.41 -7.20
CA PHE A 73 2.08 -3.88 -8.60
C PHE A 73 2.98 -5.10 -8.77
N ALA A 74 4.16 -5.11 -8.15
CA ALA A 74 5.06 -6.27 -8.23
C ALA A 74 4.43 -7.53 -7.63
N SER A 75 3.83 -7.42 -6.44
CA SER A 75 3.15 -8.55 -5.78
C SER A 75 1.90 -8.99 -6.52
N TRP A 76 1.11 -8.07 -7.07
CA TRP A 76 -0.05 -8.43 -7.89
C TRP A 76 0.36 -9.23 -9.13
N ILE A 77 1.37 -8.77 -9.87
CA ILE A 77 1.91 -9.49 -11.03
C ILE A 77 2.42 -10.87 -10.60
N PHE A 78 3.20 -10.94 -9.52
CA PHE A 78 3.75 -12.19 -8.99
C PHE A 78 2.64 -13.20 -8.66
N PHE A 79 1.65 -12.81 -7.85
CA PHE A 79 0.55 -13.70 -7.46
C PHE A 79 -0.38 -14.05 -8.60
N TYR A 80 -0.59 -13.12 -9.55
CA TYR A 80 -1.36 -13.40 -10.76
C TYR A 80 -0.70 -14.52 -11.57
N ASN A 81 0.63 -14.44 -11.77
CA ASN A 81 1.36 -15.49 -12.49
C ASN A 81 1.33 -16.83 -11.74
N ILE A 82 1.49 -16.83 -10.40
CA ILE A 82 1.38 -18.07 -9.60
C ILE A 82 -0.01 -18.69 -9.68
N LYS A 83 -1.08 -17.89 -9.78
CA LYS A 83 -2.45 -18.39 -9.86
C LYS A 83 -2.82 -18.92 -11.26
N VAL A 84 -2.19 -18.37 -12.30
CA VAL A 84 -2.46 -18.72 -13.71
C VAL A 84 -1.66 -19.95 -14.15
N VAL A 85 -0.48 -20.17 -13.56
CA VAL A 85 0.32 -21.40 -13.69
C VAL A 85 -0.26 -22.51 -12.81
#